data_AF-A0A0B7ND49-F1
#
_entry.id   AF-A0A0B7ND49-F1
#
_cell.length_a   1.000
_cell.length_b   1.000
_cell.length_c   1.000
_cell.angle_alpha   90.00
_cell.angle_beta   90.00
_cell.angle_gamma   90.00
#
_symmetry.space_group_name_H-M   'P 1'
#
loop_
_entity.id
_entity.type
_entity.pdbx_description
1 polymer ?
#
loop_
_entity_poly.entity_id
_entity_poly.type
_entity_poly.pdbx_seq_one_letter_code
_entity_poly.pdbx_strand_id
1 'polypeptide(L)'
;MAPPSLVVAQPGKLHSYAELPSWIQEFNDHIKRQDLLLSQHTVQLAQSTDLVHNRNNQLQGDLDRALARIAELVALPIHTSYSPASAVPGSSSAQPSWARLHTSVSRSTPPTTTSTTAVKQRSAKSKPKFIFDSASRHFVRPSAVHGYQFLYFPNQARIAISELRKRFKAMGLQNSRVLDTHYPTHHNVAALPVHNRYADTFLEAFAKADVNPITDFNSLSPAVLNDPQYTGSSDTESLLSEAKRLHQDRLVKIVLHQFADLYATIKPSSRAPGRTDALMTDATASFMPVTFPLNTSSPAPSPADGLPSTPSA
;
A
#
# COMPACT_ATOMS: atom_id res chain seq x y z
N MET A 1 25.10 6.48 62.76
CA MET A 1 24.83 7.07 61.43
C MET A 1 23.66 6.32 60.82
N ALA A 2 22.50 6.96 60.72
CA ALA A 2 21.31 6.39 60.07
C ALA A 2 21.41 6.62 58.54
N PRO A 3 20.90 5.70 57.70
CA PRO A 3 20.89 5.88 56.25
C PRO A 3 19.89 6.98 55.84
N PRO A 4 20.15 7.71 54.73
CA PRO A 4 19.27 8.77 54.27
C PRO A 4 17.93 8.20 53.78
N SER A 5 16.84 8.67 54.38
CA SER A 5 15.46 8.35 53.95
C SER A 5 15.20 8.88 52.54
N LEU A 6 15.01 7.95 51.58
CA LEU A 6 14.43 8.25 50.29
C LEU A 6 12.96 8.64 50.48
N VAL A 7 12.68 9.94 50.42
CA VAL A 7 11.32 10.46 50.35
C VAL A 7 10.73 10.07 49.00
N VAL A 8 9.92 9.02 48.98
CA VAL A 8 9.11 8.64 47.81
C VAL A 8 8.04 9.71 47.61
N ALA A 9 8.12 10.44 46.49
CA ALA A 9 7.17 11.47 46.12
C ALA A 9 5.79 10.85 45.79
N GLN A 10 4.72 11.45 46.34
CA GLN A 10 3.34 11.02 46.06
C GLN A 10 2.87 11.44 44.65
N PRO A 11 2.08 10.60 43.95
CA PRO A 11 1.76 10.72 42.52
C PRO A 11 0.60 11.71 42.25
N GLY A 12 0.74 12.95 42.69
CA GLY A 12 -0.34 13.95 42.49
C GLY A 12 0.08 15.42 42.54
N LYS A 13 1.35 15.74 42.78
CA LYS A 13 1.82 17.13 42.89
C LYS A 13 3.08 17.42 42.06
N LEU A 14 3.26 16.72 40.94
CA LEU A 14 4.40 16.97 40.04
C LEU A 14 4.30 18.26 39.22
N HIS A 15 3.16 18.97 39.25
CA HIS A 15 2.90 20.11 38.37
C HIS A 15 3.18 21.49 39.00
N SER A 16 3.62 21.54 40.25
CA SER A 16 3.84 22.80 40.98
C SER A 16 5.17 22.87 41.73
N TYR A 17 6.22 22.26 41.19
CA TYR A 17 7.58 22.46 41.68
C TYR A 17 8.29 23.46 40.76
N ALA A 18 8.67 24.61 41.31
CA ALA A 18 9.38 25.68 40.61
C ALA A 18 10.82 25.30 40.18
N GLU A 19 11.28 24.08 40.51
CA GLU A 19 12.63 23.59 40.25
C GLU A 19 12.61 22.25 39.47
N LEU A 20 11.70 22.10 38.51
CA LEU A 20 11.78 20.97 37.58
C LEU A 20 12.93 21.23 36.58
N PRO A 21 13.83 20.25 36.36
CA PRO A 21 14.84 20.34 35.31
C PRO A 21 14.23 20.68 33.94
N SER A 22 14.88 21.56 33.18
CA SER A 22 14.37 22.08 31.89
C SER A 22 13.95 20.99 30.89
N TRP A 23 14.64 19.85 30.88
CA TRP A 23 14.32 18.71 30.01
C TRP A 23 12.93 18.11 30.26
N ILE A 24 12.42 18.17 31.50
CA ILE A 24 11.07 17.67 31.82
C ILE A 24 10.01 18.61 31.23
N GLN A 25 10.26 19.92 31.26
CA GLN A 25 9.37 20.91 30.66
C GLN A 25 9.36 20.80 29.13
N GLU A 26 10.53 20.66 28.51
CA GLU A 26 10.67 20.41 27.07
C GLU A 26 9.97 19.13 26.62
N PHE A 27 10.06 18.07 27.44
CA PHE A 27 9.37 16.80 27.17
C PHE A 27 7.84 16.96 27.23
N ASN A 28 7.31 17.64 28.23
CA ASN A 28 5.88 17.92 28.33
C ASN A 28 5.38 18.79 27.17
N ASP A 29 6.14 19.78 26.76
CA ASP A 29 5.81 20.64 25.63
C ASP A 29 5.95 19.90 24.29
N HIS A 30 6.82 18.90 24.20
CA HIS A 30 6.86 17.99 23.07
C HIS A 30 5.59 17.13 22.99
N ILE A 31 5.14 16.54 24.11
CA ILE A 31 3.91 15.74 24.14
C ILE A 31 2.69 16.59 23.73
N LYS A 32 2.53 17.80 24.30
CA LYS A 32 1.44 18.70 23.92
C LYS A 32 1.43 19.03 22.43
N ARG A 33 2.61 19.23 21.83
CA ARG A 33 2.74 19.46 20.38
C ARG A 33 2.34 18.23 19.56
N GLN A 34 2.69 17.03 20.02
CA GLN A 34 2.28 15.80 19.36
C GLN A 34 0.76 15.60 19.43
N ASP A 35 0.15 15.83 20.58
CA ASP A 35 -1.32 15.74 20.74
C ASP A 35 -2.04 16.75 19.84
N LEU A 36 -1.51 17.97 19.73
CA LEU A 36 -2.05 18.97 18.82
C LEU A 36 -1.99 18.51 17.36
N LEU A 37 -0.84 17.99 16.92
CA LEU A 37 -0.69 17.46 15.56
C LEU A 37 -1.65 16.29 15.30
N LEU A 38 -1.80 15.37 16.26
CA LEU A 38 -2.76 14.28 16.14
C LEU A 38 -4.19 14.79 16.01
N SER A 39 -4.58 15.80 16.80
CA SER A 39 -5.92 16.40 16.70
C SER A 39 -6.14 17.11 15.36
N GLN A 40 -5.11 17.72 14.79
CA GLN A 40 -5.21 18.35 13.47
C GLN A 40 -5.41 17.29 12.38
N HIS A 41 -4.66 16.19 12.44
CA HIS A 41 -4.78 15.09 11.48
C HIS A 41 -6.16 14.42 11.54
N THR A 42 -6.74 14.23 12.74
CA THR A 42 -8.07 13.63 12.87
C THR A 42 -9.15 14.53 12.26
N VAL A 43 -9.07 15.83 12.48
CA VAL A 43 -9.97 16.81 11.85
C VAL A 43 -9.83 16.77 10.32
N GLN A 44 -8.60 16.71 9.80
CA GLN A 44 -8.37 16.63 8.36
C GLN A 44 -8.95 15.35 7.73
N LEU A 45 -8.82 14.21 8.41
CA LEU A 45 -9.42 12.95 7.96
C LEU A 45 -10.95 12.99 7.96
N ALA A 46 -11.56 13.61 8.98
CA ALA A 46 -13.01 13.82 9.03
C ALA A 46 -13.48 14.66 7.83
N GLN A 47 -12.83 15.81 7.60
CA GLN A 47 -13.14 16.68 6.46
C GLN A 47 -13.00 15.96 5.10
N SER A 48 -11.95 15.17 4.91
CA SER A 48 -11.76 14.40 3.68
C SER A 48 -12.86 13.35 3.50
N THR A 49 -13.29 12.71 4.58
CA THR A 49 -14.35 11.69 4.55
C THR A 49 -15.68 12.32 4.15
N ASP A 50 -16.02 13.48 4.74
CA ASP A 50 -17.23 14.23 4.41
C ASP A 50 -17.25 14.67 2.95
N LEU A 51 -16.11 15.15 2.42
CA LEU A 51 -16.00 15.54 1.02
C LEU A 51 -16.24 14.35 0.07
N VAL A 52 -15.65 13.20 0.37
CA VAL A 52 -15.85 11.98 -0.43
C VAL A 52 -17.31 11.53 -0.37
N HIS A 53 -17.93 11.57 0.81
CA HIS A 53 -19.33 11.21 0.98
C HIS A 53 -20.26 12.14 0.19
N ASN A 54 -20.05 13.46 0.29
CA ASN A 54 -20.80 14.46 -0.46
C ASN A 54 -20.65 14.27 -1.97
N ARG A 55 -19.42 14.01 -2.46
CA ARG A 55 -19.18 13.80 -3.88
C ARG A 55 -19.86 12.53 -4.40
N ASN A 56 -19.83 11.45 -3.62
CA ASN A 56 -20.52 10.21 -3.97
C ASN A 56 -22.04 10.40 -4.03
N ASN A 57 -22.62 11.10 -3.06
CA ASN A 57 -24.06 11.39 -3.07
C ASN A 57 -24.47 12.24 -4.29
N GLN A 58 -23.64 13.21 -4.67
CA GLN A 58 -23.87 14.01 -5.88
C GLN A 58 -23.80 13.14 -7.15
N LEU A 59 -22.76 12.29 -7.27
CA LEU A 59 -22.61 11.41 -8.42
C LEU A 59 -23.76 10.41 -8.54
N GLN A 60 -24.29 9.92 -7.41
CA GLN A 60 -25.47 9.07 -7.40
C GLN A 60 -26.71 9.81 -7.92
N GLY A 61 -26.92 11.06 -7.48
CA GLY A 61 -28.02 11.89 -7.99
C GLY A 61 -27.91 12.22 -9.48
N ASP A 62 -26.69 12.49 -9.97
CA ASP A 62 -26.44 12.70 -11.40
C ASP A 62 -26.70 11.43 -12.23
N LEU A 63 -26.34 10.27 -11.69
CA LEU A 63 -26.63 8.97 -12.31
C LEU A 63 -28.13 8.72 -12.40
N ASP A 64 -28.88 8.95 -11.32
CA ASP A 64 -30.32 8.76 -11.29
C ASP A 64 -31.03 9.70 -12.28
N ARG A 65 -30.58 10.95 -12.37
CA ARG A 65 -31.08 11.92 -13.36
C ARG A 65 -30.79 11.46 -14.80
N ALA A 66 -29.60 10.92 -15.06
CA ALA A 66 -29.26 10.40 -16.38
C ALA A 66 -30.12 9.17 -16.76
N LEU A 67 -30.36 8.27 -15.80
CA LEU A 67 -31.23 7.10 -16.00
C LEU A 67 -32.68 7.53 -16.28
N ALA A 68 -33.22 8.51 -15.56
CA ALA A 68 -34.54 9.06 -15.82
C ALA A 68 -34.65 9.64 -17.24
N ARG A 69 -33.63 10.37 -17.70
CA ARG A 69 -33.61 10.92 -19.06
C ARG A 69 -33.55 9.85 -20.15
N ILE A 70 -32.79 8.78 -19.92
CA ILE A 70 -32.76 7.62 -20.82
C ILE A 70 -34.14 6.96 -20.87
N ALA A 71 -34.79 6.77 -19.72
CA ALA A 71 -36.13 6.19 -19.66
C ALA A 71 -37.17 7.05 -20.42
N GLU A 72 -37.13 8.38 -20.28
CA GLU A 72 -37.98 9.30 -21.07
C GLU A 72 -37.75 9.14 -22.56
N LEU A 73 -36.49 9.11 -23.02
CA LEU A 73 -36.15 8.96 -24.43
C LEU A 73 -36.60 7.60 -25.00
N VAL A 74 -36.55 6.54 -24.18
CA VAL A 74 -37.03 5.20 -24.55
C VAL A 74 -38.57 5.14 -24.56
N ALA A 75 -39.25 5.93 -23.74
CA ALA A 75 -40.71 5.98 -23.65
C ALA A 75 -41.37 6.82 -24.75
N LEU A 76 -40.62 7.56 -25.58
CA LEU A 76 -41.18 8.30 -26.70
C LEU A 76 -41.76 7.33 -27.76
N PRO A 77 -43.04 7.47 -28.16
CA PRO A 77 -43.63 6.63 -29.19
C PRO A 77 -42.93 6.85 -30.54
N ILE A 78 -42.52 5.75 -31.17
CA ILE A 78 -42.10 5.74 -32.57
C ILE A 78 -43.35 6.01 -33.43
N HIS A 79 -43.68 7.28 -33.66
CA HIS A 79 -44.56 7.66 -34.77
C HIS A 79 -43.75 7.62 -36.07
N THR A 80 -43.43 6.41 -36.52
CA THR A 80 -43.09 6.19 -37.93
C THR A 80 -44.41 6.03 -38.67
N SER A 81 -44.92 7.13 -39.22
CA SER A 81 -45.94 7.08 -40.26
C SER A 81 -45.33 6.45 -41.51
N TYR A 82 -45.66 5.18 -41.79
CA TYR A 82 -45.40 4.58 -43.09
C TYR A 82 -46.71 4.07 -43.68
N SER A 83 -47.22 4.86 -44.62
CA SER A 83 -48.30 4.53 -45.56
C SER A 83 -47.74 3.66 -46.68
N PRO A 84 -48.40 2.57 -47.13
CA PRO A 84 -47.89 1.74 -48.21
C PRO A 84 -48.53 2.15 -49.54
N ALA A 85 -47.78 2.80 -50.44
CA ALA A 85 -48.09 2.79 -51.87
C ALA A 85 -46.89 3.21 -52.73
N SER A 86 -46.46 2.25 -53.55
CA SER A 86 -45.93 2.36 -54.93
C SER A 86 -44.89 3.42 -55.35
N ALA A 87 -43.90 2.88 -56.06
CA ALA A 87 -43.13 3.45 -57.17
C ALA A 87 -41.77 4.14 -56.86
N VAL A 88 -40.71 3.43 -57.30
CA VAL A 88 -39.34 3.77 -57.77
C VAL A 88 -39.07 5.23 -58.25
N PRO A 89 -37.80 5.66 -58.49
CA PRO A 89 -36.47 5.12 -58.14
C PRO A 89 -35.45 6.18 -57.61
N GLY A 90 -34.35 5.69 -57.00
CA GLY A 90 -32.99 6.27 -57.08
C GLY A 90 -32.69 7.66 -56.48
N SER A 91 -31.86 7.72 -55.44
CA SER A 91 -30.56 8.40 -55.42
C SER A 91 -30.02 8.55 -53.99
N SER A 92 -28.70 8.54 -53.90
CA SER A 92 -27.80 8.47 -52.74
C SER A 92 -28.16 9.29 -51.49
N SER A 93 -28.03 8.66 -50.32
CA SER A 93 -27.43 9.33 -49.16
C SER A 93 -26.69 8.34 -48.25
N ALA A 94 -25.59 8.82 -47.69
CA ALA A 94 -24.52 8.05 -47.08
C ALA A 94 -24.90 7.38 -45.75
N GLN A 95 -24.41 6.16 -45.55
CA GLN A 95 -24.47 5.43 -44.28
C GLN A 95 -23.25 5.80 -43.39
N PRO A 96 -23.40 5.78 -42.05
CA PRO A 96 -22.37 6.22 -41.11
C PRO A 96 -21.17 5.25 -41.04
N SER A 97 -19.99 5.84 -40.88
CA SER A 97 -18.65 5.27 -41.10
C SER A 97 -18.20 4.16 -40.15
N TRP A 98 -18.97 3.84 -39.10
CA TRP A 98 -18.54 2.86 -38.08
C TRP A 98 -18.98 1.41 -38.35
N ALA A 99 -19.86 1.16 -39.33
CA ALA A 99 -20.48 -0.15 -39.54
C ALA A 99 -19.79 -1.08 -40.58
N ARG A 100 -18.55 -0.77 -41.04
CA ARG A 100 -17.94 -1.47 -42.20
C ARG A 100 -16.77 -2.42 -41.94
N LEU A 101 -16.41 -2.72 -40.69
CA LEU A 101 -15.48 -3.83 -40.45
C LEU A 101 -16.18 -4.88 -39.63
N HIS A 102 -16.39 -6.05 -40.24
CA HIS A 102 -16.54 -7.40 -39.67
C HIS A 102 -17.57 -8.18 -40.50
N THR A 103 -17.13 -8.80 -41.61
CA THR A 103 -17.52 -10.17 -42.05
C THR A 103 -17.02 -10.43 -43.47
N SER A 104 -15.98 -11.25 -43.61
CA SER A 104 -15.78 -12.08 -44.80
C SER A 104 -14.91 -13.29 -44.45
N VAL A 105 -15.53 -14.29 -43.84
CA VAL A 105 -15.06 -15.67 -43.97
C VAL A 105 -15.86 -16.28 -45.12
N SER A 106 -15.21 -16.56 -46.24
CA SER A 106 -15.70 -17.54 -47.19
C SER A 106 -14.53 -18.23 -47.89
N ARG A 107 -14.68 -19.55 -47.91
CA ARG A 107 -13.75 -20.59 -48.36
C ARG A 107 -13.84 -20.74 -49.88
N SER A 108 -12.71 -20.83 -50.57
CA SER A 108 -12.53 -21.63 -51.79
C SER A 108 -11.04 -21.71 -52.16
N THR A 109 -10.63 -22.87 -52.66
CA THR A 109 -9.28 -23.22 -53.15
C THR A 109 -9.30 -23.30 -54.70
N PRO A 110 -8.23 -23.73 -55.42
CA PRO A 110 -7.25 -22.89 -56.13
C PRO A 110 -7.24 -23.16 -57.67
N PRO A 111 -6.30 -22.63 -58.51
CA PRO A 111 -4.93 -23.19 -58.63
C PRO A 111 -3.77 -22.21 -58.95
N THR A 112 -2.57 -22.63 -58.51
CA THR A 112 -1.18 -22.57 -59.06
C THR A 112 -0.72 -21.45 -60.03
N THR A 113 0.30 -20.65 -59.64
CA THR A 113 1.70 -20.65 -60.19
C THR A 113 2.57 -19.45 -59.71
N THR A 114 3.76 -19.80 -59.20
CA THR A 114 5.08 -19.10 -59.20
C THR A 114 5.30 -17.64 -58.73
N SER A 115 6.21 -17.55 -57.75
CA SER A 115 7.43 -16.71 -57.68
C SER A 115 7.47 -15.46 -56.75
N THR A 116 8.33 -15.59 -55.73
CA THR A 116 9.29 -14.58 -55.17
C THR A 116 8.79 -13.14 -54.96
N THR A 117 8.66 -12.62 -53.73
CA THR A 117 9.76 -12.26 -52.81
C THR A 117 9.17 -11.87 -51.46
N ALA A 118 9.80 -12.32 -50.37
CA ALA A 118 9.32 -12.13 -49.01
C ALA A 118 9.69 -10.74 -48.46
N VAL A 119 8.70 -9.88 -48.28
CA VAL A 119 8.80 -8.71 -47.38
C VAL A 119 8.49 -9.18 -45.96
N LYS A 120 9.50 -9.16 -45.09
CA LYS A 120 9.43 -9.57 -43.68
C LYS A 120 8.62 -8.53 -42.88
N GLN A 121 7.29 -8.63 -42.89
CA GLN A 121 6.46 -7.86 -41.97
C GLN A 121 6.70 -8.35 -40.54
N ARG A 122 7.34 -7.50 -39.71
CA ARG A 122 7.46 -7.74 -38.27
C ARG A 122 6.06 -7.63 -37.68
N SER A 123 5.46 -8.77 -37.35
CA SER A 123 4.18 -8.79 -36.64
C SER A 123 4.35 -8.15 -35.25
N ALA A 124 3.64 -7.05 -35.02
CA ALA A 124 3.53 -6.44 -33.71
C ALA A 124 2.90 -7.46 -32.77
N LYS A 125 3.70 -8.00 -31.84
CA LYS A 125 3.25 -8.99 -30.86
C LYS A 125 2.16 -8.34 -29.99
N SER A 126 0.93 -8.82 -30.07
CA SER A 126 -0.19 -8.36 -29.23
C SER A 126 0.09 -8.70 -27.76
N LYS A 127 0.65 -7.74 -27.01
CA LYS A 127 0.91 -7.86 -25.56
C LYS A 127 -0.09 -7.17 -24.60
N PRO A 128 -1.30 -6.69 -24.97
CA PRO A 128 -2.11 -5.94 -24.02
C PRO A 128 -2.78 -6.83 -22.94
N LYS A 129 -3.14 -8.09 -23.27
CA LYS A 129 -3.89 -8.96 -22.34
C LYS A 129 -3.10 -9.37 -21.10
N PHE A 130 -1.81 -9.67 -21.25
CA PHE A 130 -0.97 -10.12 -20.13
C PHE A 130 -0.64 -8.99 -19.15
N ILE A 131 -0.45 -7.77 -19.66
CA ILE A 131 -0.17 -6.59 -18.83
C ILE A 131 -1.42 -6.20 -18.04
N PHE A 132 -2.59 -6.24 -18.67
CA PHE A 132 -3.87 -5.97 -18.00
C PHE A 132 -4.20 -7.02 -16.93
N ASP A 133 -4.02 -8.33 -17.22
CA ASP A 133 -4.23 -9.40 -16.23
C ASP A 133 -3.24 -9.30 -15.04
N SER A 134 -1.99 -8.92 -15.30
CA SER A 134 -1.02 -8.70 -14.22
C SER A 134 -1.36 -7.48 -13.38
N ALA A 135 -1.81 -6.38 -14.01
CA ALA A 135 -2.18 -5.16 -13.32
C ALA A 135 -3.48 -5.30 -12.53
N SER A 136 -4.47 -6.02 -13.07
CA SER A 136 -5.75 -6.26 -12.40
C SER A 136 -5.61 -7.09 -11.13
N ARG A 137 -4.66 -8.04 -11.08
CA ARG A 137 -4.33 -8.82 -9.87
C ARG A 137 -3.92 -7.95 -8.68
N HIS A 138 -3.40 -6.74 -8.89
CA HIS A 138 -3.07 -5.83 -7.79
C HIS A 138 -4.30 -5.27 -7.09
N PHE A 139 -5.44 -5.23 -7.76
CA PHE A 139 -6.70 -4.72 -7.23
C PHE A 139 -7.66 -5.83 -6.78
N VAL A 140 -7.23 -7.09 -6.83
CA VAL A 140 -8.01 -8.22 -6.31
C VAL A 140 -7.83 -8.31 -4.80
N ARG A 141 -8.93 -8.51 -4.08
CA ARG A 141 -8.94 -8.76 -2.63
C ARG A 141 -7.88 -9.83 -2.28
N PRO A 142 -6.94 -9.56 -1.36
CA PRO A 142 -5.98 -10.57 -0.92
C PRO A 142 -6.73 -11.80 -0.40
N SER A 143 -6.43 -12.97 -0.97
CA SER A 143 -6.99 -14.23 -0.47
C SER A 143 -6.52 -14.50 0.95
N ALA A 144 -7.26 -15.30 1.73
CA ALA A 144 -6.83 -15.74 3.06
C ALA A 144 -5.45 -16.44 3.07
N VAL A 145 -5.02 -17.01 1.93
CA VAL A 145 -3.71 -17.67 1.74
C VAL A 145 -2.59 -16.65 1.39
N HIS A 146 -2.86 -15.35 1.47
CA HIS A 146 -1.87 -14.31 1.24
C HIS A 146 -0.97 -14.16 2.47
N GLY A 147 0.34 -14.34 2.29
CA GLY A 147 1.30 -14.31 3.37
C GLY A 147 2.62 -14.94 2.98
N TYR A 148 3.50 -15.04 3.99
CA TYR A 148 4.80 -15.68 3.88
C TYR A 148 4.92 -16.78 4.92
N GLN A 149 5.55 -17.88 4.52
CA GLN A 149 5.90 -19.00 5.38
C GLN A 149 7.41 -19.09 5.47
N PHE A 150 7.92 -19.40 6.66
CA PHE A 150 9.34 -19.70 6.83
C PHE A 150 9.63 -21.11 6.36
N LEU A 151 10.52 -21.22 5.37
CA LEU A 151 11.17 -22.46 4.99
C LEU A 151 12.57 -22.48 5.58
N TYR A 152 12.90 -23.56 6.27
CA TYR A 152 14.19 -23.75 6.91
C TYR A 152 15.02 -24.72 6.08
N PHE A 153 16.25 -24.33 5.78
CA PHE A 153 17.17 -25.17 5.02
C PHE A 153 18.49 -25.35 5.78
N PRO A 154 19.11 -26.54 5.66
CA PRO A 154 20.45 -26.73 6.19
C PRO A 154 21.40 -25.78 5.46
N ASN A 155 22.27 -25.13 6.23
CA ASN A 155 23.23 -24.19 5.68
C ASN A 155 24.56 -24.34 6.38
N GLN A 156 25.63 -24.59 5.61
CA GLN A 156 26.97 -24.81 6.16
C GLN A 156 27.68 -23.51 6.55
N ALA A 157 27.46 -22.43 5.78
CA ALA A 157 28.18 -21.18 5.96
C ALA A 157 27.26 -19.99 5.69
N ARG A 158 27.48 -18.87 6.40
CA ARG A 158 26.71 -17.66 6.12
C ARG A 158 27.11 -17.12 4.76
N ILE A 159 26.13 -17.04 3.84
CA ILE A 159 26.31 -16.49 2.51
C ILE A 159 25.71 -15.08 2.51
N ALA A 160 26.40 -14.13 1.87
CA ALA A 160 25.88 -12.79 1.67
C ALA A 160 24.54 -12.83 0.91
N ILE A 161 23.57 -11.98 1.30
CA ILE A 161 22.22 -12.00 0.74
C ILE A 161 22.24 -11.80 -0.78
N SER A 162 23.11 -10.93 -1.28
CA SER A 162 23.28 -10.67 -2.72
C SER A 162 23.72 -11.92 -3.48
N GLU A 163 24.65 -12.69 -2.92
CA GLU A 163 25.16 -13.93 -3.50
C GLU A 163 24.10 -15.04 -3.46
N LEU A 164 23.38 -15.16 -2.35
CA LEU A 164 22.29 -16.12 -2.24
C LEU A 164 21.18 -15.84 -3.28
N ARG A 165 20.81 -14.56 -3.48
CA ARG A 165 19.85 -14.16 -4.52
C ARG A 165 20.34 -14.46 -5.94
N LYS A 166 21.65 -14.43 -6.20
CA LYS A 166 22.20 -14.90 -7.50
C LYS A 166 22.03 -16.40 -7.65
N ARG A 167 22.28 -17.18 -6.59
CA ARG A 167 22.10 -18.64 -6.59
C ARG A 167 20.65 -19.05 -6.77
N PHE A 168 19.71 -18.37 -6.11
CA PHE A 168 18.27 -18.57 -6.34
C PHE A 168 17.90 -18.34 -7.80
N LYS A 169 18.39 -17.25 -8.41
CA LYS A 169 18.18 -16.98 -9.82
C LYS A 169 18.77 -18.07 -10.72
N ALA A 170 19.94 -18.61 -10.38
CA ALA A 170 20.57 -19.73 -11.10
C ALA A 170 19.75 -21.03 -10.99
N MET A 171 19.10 -21.27 -9.86
CA MET A 171 18.14 -22.38 -9.66
C MET A 171 16.77 -22.13 -10.31
N GLY A 172 16.59 -21.02 -11.03
CA GLY A 172 15.31 -20.67 -11.67
C GLY A 172 14.25 -20.11 -10.71
N LEU A 173 14.64 -19.76 -9.48
CA LEU A 173 13.74 -19.22 -8.47
C LEU A 173 13.57 -17.71 -8.60
N GLN A 174 12.35 -17.24 -8.34
CA GLN A 174 12.00 -15.82 -8.38
C GLN A 174 12.38 -15.12 -7.08
N ASN A 175 13.39 -14.25 -7.13
CA ASN A 175 13.83 -13.45 -5.97
C ASN A 175 12.72 -12.56 -5.40
N SER A 176 11.76 -12.11 -6.21
CA SER A 176 10.63 -11.28 -5.75
C SER A 176 9.64 -12.04 -4.85
N ARG A 177 9.71 -13.38 -4.81
CA ARG A 177 8.85 -14.24 -3.99
C ARG A 177 9.47 -14.60 -2.64
N VAL A 178 10.75 -14.27 -2.44
CA VAL A 178 11.48 -14.46 -1.19
C VAL A 178 11.62 -13.10 -0.52
N LEU A 179 11.02 -12.94 0.66
CA LEU A 179 10.97 -11.65 1.35
C LEU A 179 12.35 -11.22 1.82
N ASP A 180 13.09 -12.13 2.46
CA ASP A 180 14.41 -11.88 2.99
C ASP A 180 15.19 -13.19 3.20
N THR A 181 16.41 -13.11 3.73
CA THR A 181 17.17 -14.29 4.18
C THR A 181 17.82 -13.97 5.50
N HIS A 182 17.50 -14.75 6.52
CA HIS A 182 18.14 -14.61 7.82
C HIS A 182 18.59 -15.96 8.36
N TYR A 183 19.53 -15.94 9.30
CA TYR A 183 20.15 -17.13 9.87
C TYR A 183 19.83 -17.20 11.37
N PRO A 184 18.81 -17.98 11.78
CA PRO A 184 18.35 -18.00 13.16
C PRO A 184 19.36 -18.64 14.12
N THR A 185 20.21 -19.53 13.61
CA THR A 185 21.25 -20.21 14.38
C THR A 185 22.62 -19.90 13.80
N HIS A 186 23.66 -20.08 14.61
CA HIS A 186 25.03 -20.01 14.12
C HIS A 186 25.30 -21.24 13.22
N HIS A 187 25.57 -20.99 11.93
CA HIS A 187 26.07 -21.94 10.93
C HIS A 187 25.32 -23.25 10.61
N ASN A 188 24.02 -23.36 10.90
CA ASN A 188 23.29 -24.62 10.63
C ASN A 188 22.01 -24.44 9.82
N VAL A 189 21.32 -23.31 9.96
CA VAL A 189 19.98 -23.13 9.40
C VAL A 189 19.88 -21.77 8.72
N ALA A 190 19.38 -21.78 7.48
CA ALA A 190 18.90 -20.60 6.78
C ALA A 190 17.38 -20.56 6.84
N ALA A 191 16.82 -19.42 7.23
CA ALA A 191 15.38 -19.20 7.28
C ALA A 191 14.96 -18.24 6.16
N LEU A 192 14.11 -18.75 5.28
CA LEU A 192 13.64 -18.09 4.07
C LEU A 192 12.13 -17.85 4.19
N PRO A 193 11.68 -16.59 4.39
CA PRO A 193 10.27 -16.25 4.31
C PRO A 193 9.87 -16.22 2.82
N VAL A 194 9.15 -17.26 2.39
CA VAL A 194 8.70 -17.44 1.01
C VAL A 194 7.20 -17.23 0.94
N HIS A 195 6.73 -16.58 -0.12
CA HIS A 195 5.29 -16.36 -0.32
C HIS A 195 4.55 -17.71 -0.40
N ASN A 196 3.44 -17.87 0.34
CA ASN A 196 2.77 -19.17 0.52
C ASN A 196 2.45 -19.88 -0.81
N ARG A 197 1.94 -19.15 -1.82
CA ARG A 197 1.65 -19.72 -3.16
C ARG A 197 2.88 -20.16 -3.97
N TYR A 198 4.07 -19.83 -3.49
CA TYR A 198 5.34 -20.17 -4.13
C TYR A 198 6.14 -21.19 -3.31
N ALA A 199 5.68 -21.55 -2.12
CA ALA A 199 6.37 -22.49 -1.24
C ALA A 199 6.59 -23.85 -1.91
N ASP A 200 5.56 -24.42 -2.53
CA ASP A 200 5.66 -25.72 -3.20
C ASP A 200 6.67 -25.70 -4.35
N THR A 201 6.62 -24.67 -5.20
CA THR A 201 7.61 -24.49 -6.29
C THR A 201 9.03 -24.31 -5.74
N PHE A 202 9.16 -23.64 -4.60
CA PHE A 202 10.45 -23.45 -3.94
C PHE A 202 10.99 -24.79 -3.42
N LEU A 203 10.15 -25.60 -2.78
CA LEU A 203 10.49 -26.93 -2.30
C LEU A 203 10.86 -27.87 -3.45
N GLU A 204 10.11 -27.88 -4.54
CA GLU A 204 10.42 -28.67 -5.74
C GLU A 204 11.78 -28.30 -6.34
N ALA A 205 12.14 -27.01 -6.36
CA ALA A 205 13.43 -26.57 -6.89
C ALA A 205 14.60 -27.04 -6.01
N PHE A 206 14.44 -27.02 -4.69
CA PHE A 206 15.44 -27.53 -3.75
C PHE A 206 15.52 -29.06 -3.77
N ALA A 207 14.40 -29.74 -3.95
CA ALA A 207 14.35 -31.19 -4.12
C ALA A 207 15.10 -31.64 -5.38
N LYS A 208 15.02 -30.88 -6.50
CA LYS A 208 15.84 -31.13 -7.70
C LYS A 208 17.35 -31.00 -7.47
N ALA A 209 17.75 -30.29 -6.42
CA ALA A 209 19.14 -30.13 -6.01
C ALA A 209 19.53 -31.06 -4.85
N ASP A 210 18.69 -32.06 -4.54
CA ASP A 210 18.86 -33.01 -3.42
C ASP A 210 18.98 -32.34 -2.03
N VAL A 211 18.39 -31.16 -1.87
CA VAL A 211 18.36 -30.44 -0.59
C VAL A 211 16.98 -30.53 0.03
N ASN A 212 16.89 -31.23 1.16
CA ASN A 212 15.65 -31.36 1.92
C ASN A 212 15.47 -30.20 2.91
N PRO A 213 14.24 -29.66 3.06
CA PRO A 213 13.93 -28.67 4.08
C PRO A 213 13.93 -29.29 5.48
N ILE A 214 14.17 -28.46 6.50
CA ILE A 214 14.05 -28.83 7.91
C ILE A 214 12.62 -28.55 8.36
N THR A 215 11.85 -29.59 8.66
CA THR A 215 10.43 -29.47 9.07
C THR A 215 10.28 -29.17 10.56
N ASP A 216 11.18 -29.68 11.39
CA ASP A 216 11.01 -29.71 12.86
C ASP A 216 11.67 -28.52 13.55
N PHE A 217 12.08 -27.50 12.79
CA PHE A 217 12.79 -26.36 13.33
C PHE A 217 11.83 -25.39 14.04
N ASN A 218 11.99 -25.27 15.35
CA ASN A 218 11.27 -24.29 16.15
C ASN A 218 12.15 -23.07 16.49
N SER A 219 11.86 -21.93 15.86
CA SER A 219 12.60 -20.67 16.08
C SER A 219 12.45 -20.09 17.49
N LEU A 220 11.42 -20.51 18.23
CA LEU A 220 11.15 -20.05 19.60
C LEU A 220 11.75 -20.97 20.66
N SER A 221 12.36 -22.08 20.24
CA SER A 221 12.97 -23.02 21.17
C SER A 221 14.24 -22.43 21.79
N PRO A 222 14.45 -22.58 23.11
CA PRO A 222 15.69 -22.16 23.76
C PRO A 222 16.91 -22.90 23.20
N ALA A 223 16.74 -24.08 22.59
CA ALA A 223 17.82 -24.84 21.94
C ALA A 223 18.44 -24.12 20.73
N VAL A 224 17.81 -23.06 20.21
CA VAL A 224 18.36 -22.24 19.11
C VAL A 224 19.41 -21.24 19.63
N LEU A 225 19.43 -20.96 20.94
CA LEU A 225 20.39 -20.07 21.59
C LEU A 225 21.74 -20.79 21.77
N ASN A 226 22.55 -20.78 20.71
CA ASN A 226 23.92 -21.33 20.74
C ASN A 226 24.97 -20.30 21.22
N ASP A 227 24.58 -19.35 22.07
CA ASP A 227 25.52 -18.36 22.61
C ASP A 227 26.28 -18.96 23.80
N PRO A 228 27.62 -18.86 23.85
CA PRO A 228 28.41 -19.24 25.02
C PRO A 228 27.92 -18.63 26.35
N GLN A 229 27.22 -17.50 26.30
CA GLN A 229 26.65 -16.87 27.50
C GLN A 229 25.49 -17.66 28.13
N TYR A 230 24.83 -18.53 27.36
CA TYR A 230 23.70 -19.34 27.81
C TYR A 230 24.05 -20.82 28.05
N THR A 231 25.29 -21.23 27.74
CA THR A 231 25.77 -22.58 28.05
C THR A 231 25.90 -22.78 29.56
N GLY A 232 24.92 -23.45 30.16
CA GLY A 232 24.88 -23.76 31.60
C GLY A 232 23.79 -23.05 32.39
N SER A 233 22.98 -22.20 31.74
CA SER A 233 21.80 -21.59 32.37
C SER A 233 20.70 -22.64 32.61
N SER A 234 20.35 -22.90 33.86
CA SER A 234 19.20 -23.77 34.22
C SER A 234 17.85 -23.07 34.07
N ASP A 235 17.85 -21.74 33.94
CA ASP A 235 16.64 -20.90 33.87
C ASP A 235 15.98 -20.97 32.48
N THR A 236 15.19 -22.03 32.29
CA THR A 236 14.45 -22.29 31.04
C THR A 236 13.51 -21.15 30.65
N GLU A 237 12.88 -20.47 31.60
CA GLU A 237 11.95 -19.36 31.34
C GLU A 237 12.68 -18.13 30.77
N SER A 238 13.84 -17.80 31.34
CA SER A 238 14.69 -16.71 30.86
C SER A 238 15.18 -16.97 29.44
N LEU A 239 15.66 -18.19 29.18
CA LEU A 239 16.08 -18.63 27.84
C LEU A 239 14.93 -18.56 26.83
N LEU A 240 13.73 -18.96 27.22
CA LEU A 240 12.56 -18.91 26.35
C LEU A 240 12.13 -17.46 26.04
N SER A 241 12.19 -16.58 27.04
CA SER A 241 11.94 -15.14 26.85
C SER A 241 12.96 -14.52 25.89
N GLU A 242 14.24 -14.86 26.06
CA GLU A 242 15.30 -14.34 25.21
C GLU A 242 15.22 -14.89 23.77
N ALA A 243 14.90 -16.18 23.60
CA ALA A 243 14.64 -16.76 22.28
C ALA A 243 13.49 -16.04 21.56
N LYS A 244 12.39 -15.73 22.28
CA LYS A 244 11.28 -14.93 21.75
C LYS A 244 11.72 -13.53 21.36
N ARG A 245 12.49 -12.85 22.22
CA ARG A 245 13.00 -11.50 21.96
C ARG A 245 13.85 -11.47 20.69
N LEU A 246 14.78 -12.41 20.54
CA LEU A 246 15.63 -12.52 19.34
C LEU A 246 14.82 -12.86 18.09
N HIS A 247 13.83 -13.74 18.20
CA HIS A 247 12.93 -14.04 17.10
C HIS A 247 12.18 -12.79 16.63
N GLN A 248 11.60 -12.02 17.56
CA GLN A 248 10.90 -10.77 17.26
C GLN A 248 11.82 -9.72 16.63
N ASP A 249 13.03 -9.53 17.17
CA ASP A 249 14.03 -8.61 16.61
C ASP A 249 14.37 -8.96 15.15
N ARG A 250 14.47 -10.25 14.82
CA ARG A 250 14.68 -10.71 13.44
C ARG A 250 13.49 -10.38 12.54
N LEU A 251 12.26 -10.57 13.01
CA LEU A 251 11.06 -10.20 12.25
C LEU A 251 11.01 -8.69 11.96
N VAL A 252 11.33 -7.86 12.96
CA VAL A 252 11.41 -6.41 12.78
C VAL A 252 12.48 -6.05 11.74
N LYS A 253 13.66 -6.68 11.79
CA LYS A 253 14.72 -6.46 10.80
C LYS A 253 14.30 -6.81 9.38
N ILE A 254 13.58 -7.91 9.19
CA ILE A 254 13.05 -8.32 7.87
C ILE A 254 12.13 -7.22 7.31
N VAL A 255 11.23 -6.70 8.14
CA VAL A 255 10.31 -5.63 7.77
C VAL A 255 11.06 -4.33 7.47
N LEU A 256 12.01 -3.94 8.32
CA LEU A 256 12.82 -2.74 8.11
C LEU A 256 13.66 -2.82 6.83
N HIS A 257 14.19 -3.99 6.49
CA HIS A 257 15.00 -4.17 5.28
C HIS A 257 14.15 -4.03 4.01
N GLN A 258 12.90 -4.46 4.03
CA GLN A 258 11.94 -4.22 2.94
C GLN A 258 11.62 -2.74 2.75
N PHE A 259 11.61 -1.98 3.84
CA PHE A 259 11.34 -0.55 3.82
C PHE A 259 12.61 0.30 3.87
N ALA A 260 13.80 -0.27 3.66
CA ALA A 260 15.07 0.43 3.85
C ALA A 260 15.17 1.70 2.97
N ASP A 261 14.65 1.66 1.74
CA ASP A 261 14.61 2.83 0.84
C ASP A 261 13.66 3.92 1.35
N LEU A 262 12.55 3.52 2.00
CA LEU A 262 11.63 4.44 2.67
C LEU A 262 12.26 5.03 3.95
N TYR A 263 13.00 4.24 4.72
CA TYR A 263 13.66 4.68 5.97
C TYR A 263 14.92 5.51 5.74
N ALA A 264 15.68 5.27 4.67
CA ALA A 264 16.86 6.06 4.31
C ALA A 264 16.51 7.52 4.00
N THR A 265 15.32 7.74 3.45
CA THR A 265 14.79 9.06 3.12
C THR A 265 14.34 9.85 4.37
N ILE A 266 14.15 9.18 5.51
CA ILE A 266 13.61 9.77 6.75
C ILE A 266 14.72 10.12 7.77
N LYS A 267 15.98 9.72 7.55
CA LYS A 267 17.08 10.17 8.42
C LYS A 267 17.61 11.54 7.96
N PRO A 268 17.57 12.60 8.81
CA PRO A 268 18.31 13.81 8.51
C PRO A 268 19.80 13.48 8.51
N SER A 269 20.45 13.75 7.39
CA SER A 269 21.89 13.56 7.17
C SER A 269 22.69 14.35 8.22
N SER A 270 23.26 13.65 9.21
CA SER A 270 24.21 14.21 10.16
C SER A 270 25.64 13.83 9.79
N ARG A 271 26.21 14.51 8.78
CA ARG A 271 27.68 14.61 8.64
C ARG A 271 28.10 15.85 7.84
N ALA A 272 28.58 16.86 8.56
CA ALA A 272 29.32 18.05 8.09
C ALA A 272 30.81 17.68 7.77
N PRO A 273 31.71 18.56 7.21
CA PRO A 273 32.01 19.91 7.71
C PRO A 273 32.41 21.01 6.68
N GLY A 274 32.25 22.28 7.09
CA GLY A 274 33.22 23.37 6.90
C GLY A 274 33.52 23.88 5.48
N ARG A 275 32.88 24.99 5.10
CA ARG A 275 33.57 26.14 4.49
C ARG A 275 32.70 27.38 4.64
N THR A 276 33.13 28.31 5.49
CA THR A 276 32.56 29.65 5.57
C THR A 276 32.99 30.46 4.35
N ASP A 277 32.16 31.47 4.09
CA ASP A 277 32.44 32.74 3.43
C ASP A 277 32.01 32.90 1.97
N ALA A 278 31.12 33.90 1.85
CA ALA A 278 30.85 34.80 0.73
C ALA A 278 30.05 34.24 -0.45
N LEU A 279 28.78 34.65 -0.56
CA LEU A 279 28.41 35.79 -1.42
C LEU A 279 26.90 36.05 -1.37
N MET A 280 26.58 37.35 -1.31
CA MET A 280 25.38 37.99 -1.85
C MET A 280 24.06 37.80 -1.11
N THR A 281 23.89 38.72 -0.15
CA THR A 281 22.73 39.61 -0.11
C THR A 281 22.21 40.00 -1.50
N ASP A 282 20.89 40.14 -1.56
CA ASP A 282 20.08 40.92 -2.50
C ASP A 282 19.27 40.10 -3.51
N ALA A 283 17.98 39.94 -3.20
CA ALA A 283 16.87 39.85 -4.15
C ALA A 283 15.55 39.90 -3.38
N THR A 284 15.21 41.11 -2.93
CA THR A 284 13.82 41.53 -2.79
C THR A 284 13.10 41.38 -4.12
N ALA A 285 12.18 40.42 -4.24
CA ALA A 285 11.17 40.45 -5.28
C ALA A 285 9.93 39.63 -4.90
N SER A 286 8.88 40.36 -4.54
CA SER A 286 7.49 40.10 -4.91
C SER A 286 6.84 38.80 -4.42
N PHE A 287 6.16 38.91 -3.27
CA PHE A 287 4.87 38.23 -3.10
C PHE A 287 3.90 39.20 -2.43
N MET A 288 3.02 39.78 -3.25
CA MET A 288 1.85 40.55 -2.81
C MET A 288 0.88 39.64 -2.06
N PRO A 289 0.35 40.03 -0.89
CA PRO A 289 -0.80 39.35 -0.30
C PRO A 289 -2.07 39.80 -1.04
N VAL A 290 -2.76 38.84 -1.66
CA VAL A 290 -4.09 39.06 -2.21
C VAL A 290 -5.10 39.11 -1.07
N THR A 291 -5.55 40.31 -0.73
CA THR A 291 -6.70 40.58 0.12
C THR A 291 -7.98 40.37 -0.68
N PHE A 292 -8.87 39.49 -0.21
CA PHE A 292 -10.27 39.48 -0.63
C PHE A 292 -11.18 39.96 0.52
N PRO A 293 -12.18 40.82 0.25
CA PRO A 293 -12.97 41.49 1.27
C PRO A 293 -14.01 40.59 1.93
N LEU A 294 -14.18 40.75 3.25
CA LEU A 294 -15.34 40.27 4.00
C LEU A 294 -16.62 40.88 3.41
N ASN A 295 -17.52 40.04 2.90
CA ASN A 295 -18.91 40.42 2.72
C ASN A 295 -19.71 39.89 3.90
N THR A 296 -20.10 40.79 4.80
CA THR A 296 -21.00 40.54 5.92
C THR A 296 -22.44 40.63 5.44
N SER A 297 -23.14 39.50 5.34
CA SER A 297 -24.60 39.48 5.31
C SER A 297 -25.12 38.34 6.18
N SER A 298 -25.43 38.70 7.41
CA SER A 298 -26.14 37.88 8.40
C SER A 298 -27.65 37.96 8.14
N PRO A 299 -28.42 36.87 8.19
CA PRO A 299 -29.85 36.95 8.44
C PRO A 299 -30.17 36.71 9.91
N ALA A 300 -30.96 37.63 10.47
CA ALA A 300 -31.42 37.70 11.85
C ALA A 300 -32.36 36.54 12.26
N PRO A 301 -32.47 36.23 13.57
CA PRO A 301 -33.47 35.32 14.11
C PRO A 301 -34.82 36.01 14.26
N SER A 302 -35.92 35.33 13.94
CA SER A 302 -37.29 35.77 14.23
C SER A 302 -38.01 34.82 15.20
N PRO A 303 -39.00 35.34 15.96
CA PRO A 303 -39.28 34.93 17.33
C PRO A 303 -40.41 33.91 17.49
N ALA A 304 -40.53 33.43 18.72
CA ALA A 304 -41.55 32.55 19.28
C ALA A 304 -42.99 33.06 19.12
N ASP A 305 -43.94 32.12 19.04
CA ASP A 305 -45.19 32.15 19.82
C ASP A 305 -45.99 30.84 19.63
N GLY A 306 -46.63 30.35 20.70
CA GLY A 306 -47.79 29.46 20.59
C GLY A 306 -47.76 28.11 21.33
N LEU A 307 -47.78 28.11 22.67
CA LEU A 307 -48.59 27.18 23.48
C LEU A 307 -49.91 27.92 23.83
N PRO A 308 -50.98 27.29 24.38
CA PRO A 308 -51.11 25.93 24.94
C PRO A 308 -52.40 25.18 24.48
N SER A 309 -52.55 23.90 24.88
CA SER A 309 -53.85 23.29 25.30
C SER A 309 -53.68 21.80 25.66
N THR A 310 -53.64 21.51 26.97
CA THR A 310 -54.26 20.32 27.59
C THR A 310 -55.76 20.63 27.84
N PRO A 311 -56.68 19.72 28.26
CA PRO A 311 -56.45 18.48 29.03
C PRO A 311 -57.44 17.30 28.78
N SER A 312 -57.38 16.33 29.71
CA SER A 312 -58.32 15.24 30.04
C SER A 312 -58.08 13.90 29.34
N ALA A 313 -57.99 12.75 30.02
CA ALA A 313 -58.23 12.41 31.43
C ALA A 313 -57.30 11.26 31.86
#